data_AF-A0A7S3LHJ2-F1
#
_entry.id   AF-A0A7S3LHJ2-F1
#
_cell.length_a   1.000
_cell.length_b   1.000
_cell.length_c   1.000
_cell.angle_alpha   90.00
_cell.angle_beta   90.00
_cell.angle_gamma   90.00
#
_symmetry.space_group_name_H-M   'P 1'
#
loop_
_entity.id
_entity.type
_entity.pdbx_description
1 polymer ?
#
loop_
_entity_poly.entity_id
_entity_poly.type
_entity_poly.pdbx_seq_one_letter_code
_entity_poly.pdbx_strand_id
1 'polypeptide(L)'
;NAKNFGLLLDSLIQAGIQTVHIMTHSLGVQTLMNVMRNKPDGSRSDVASRFILAPDFRSGDDEQSCMIGSKVARLYLKNILLLNPCYPVAAFVEHGFASLRCSCSNITIMGDRGDNALFFSEIGNGMMNYFGYKQPEVLNFRALKDQPGVHRQVVIGRHIDMIFLPDSDKSSAGVEQEADIEQESEAHDIRLVFKTLYAQLGFKEDATLQGDKEPLWLDCDIIDTTLLESNIQGLRHSYFNLNPVVVKDFREIFLTGRRAKERASLLYRKGNIFSYCQAPSVVVSK
;
A
#
# COMPACT_ATOMS: atom_id res chain seq x y z
N ASN A 1 -1.69 -2.92 21.77
CA ASN A 1 -2.10 -2.14 20.57
C ASN A 1 -3.35 -2.68 19.91
N ALA A 2 -3.40 -3.93 19.44
CA ALA A 2 -4.59 -4.50 18.78
C ALA A 2 -5.88 -4.39 19.61
N LYS A 3 -5.84 -4.79 20.90
CA LYS A 3 -6.98 -4.67 21.82
C LYS A 3 -7.52 -3.24 21.92
N ASN A 4 -6.64 -2.27 22.13
CA ASN A 4 -7.04 -0.86 22.27
C ASN A 4 -7.60 -0.29 20.97
N PHE A 5 -7.03 -0.69 19.83
CA PHE A 5 -7.55 -0.29 18.52
C PHE A 5 -8.92 -0.92 18.25
N GLY A 6 -9.12 -2.19 18.60
CA GLY A 6 -10.44 -2.84 18.56
C GLY A 6 -11.47 -2.13 19.42
N LEU A 7 -11.12 -1.80 20.67
CA LEU A 7 -11.99 -1.03 21.58
C LEU A 7 -12.36 0.35 21.00
N LEU A 8 -11.40 1.06 20.39
CA LEU A 8 -11.68 2.32 19.70
C LEU A 8 -12.72 2.12 18.60
N LEU A 9 -12.53 1.13 17.73
CA LEU A 9 -13.48 0.86 16.65
C LEU A 9 -14.86 0.46 17.18
N ASP A 10 -14.92 -0.34 18.25
CA ASP A 10 -16.17 -0.73 18.90
C ASP A 10 -16.91 0.49 19.47
N SER A 11 -16.18 1.44 20.08
CA SER A 11 -16.77 2.70 20.55
C SER A 11 -17.29 3.57 19.41
N LEU A 12 -16.60 3.61 18.25
CA LEU A 12 -17.10 4.33 17.07
C LEU A 12 -18.40 3.69 16.55
N ILE A 13 -18.45 2.36 16.48
CA ILE A 13 -19.65 1.61 16.08
C ILE A 13 -20.80 1.89 17.05
N GLN A 14 -20.55 1.84 18.36
CA GLN A 14 -21.56 2.14 19.40
C GLN A 14 -22.05 3.59 19.34
N ALA A 15 -21.20 4.53 18.94
CA ALA A 15 -21.56 5.92 18.72
C ALA A 15 -22.37 6.14 17.41
N GLY A 16 -22.64 5.08 16.64
CA GLY A 16 -23.37 5.17 15.38
C GLY A 16 -22.52 5.64 14.19
N ILE A 17 -21.21 5.71 14.34
CA ILE A 17 -20.30 6.05 13.24
C ILE A 17 -20.24 4.85 12.28
N GLN A 18 -20.46 5.13 10.99
CA GLN A 18 -20.50 4.10 9.96
C GLN A 18 -19.29 4.12 9.03
N THR A 19 -18.69 5.29 8.83
CA THR A 19 -17.57 5.48 7.90
C THR A 19 -16.38 6.04 8.63
N VAL A 20 -15.20 5.46 8.38
CA VAL A 20 -13.94 5.94 8.93
C VAL A 20 -12.87 6.03 7.86
N HIS A 21 -11.88 6.85 8.14
CA HIS A 21 -10.65 6.96 7.37
C HIS A 21 -9.48 6.69 8.31
N ILE A 22 -8.46 5.99 7.83
CA ILE A 22 -7.24 5.75 8.59
C ILE A 22 -6.10 6.51 7.93
N MET A 23 -5.42 7.34 8.70
CA MET A 23 -4.18 7.99 8.29
C MET A 23 -3.13 7.63 9.32
N THR A 24 -2.00 7.11 8.85
CA THR A 24 -0.90 6.70 9.72
C THR A 24 0.44 7.08 9.10
N HIS A 25 1.43 7.29 9.96
CA HIS A 25 2.70 7.88 9.57
C HIS A 25 3.87 7.06 10.11
N SER A 26 4.94 6.90 9.33
CA SER A 26 6.21 6.29 9.78
C SER A 26 6.00 4.89 10.39
N LEU A 27 6.56 4.63 11.58
CA LEU A 27 6.39 3.42 12.39
C LEU A 27 4.92 3.14 12.78
N GLY A 28 4.05 4.15 12.74
CA GLY A 28 2.61 3.95 12.91
C GLY A 28 2.03 2.99 11.85
N VAL A 29 2.67 2.92 10.68
CA VAL A 29 2.29 1.98 9.62
C VAL A 29 2.54 0.54 10.04
N GLN A 30 3.67 0.25 10.72
CA GLN A 30 3.92 -1.08 11.26
C GLN A 30 2.86 -1.49 12.28
N THR A 31 2.44 -0.55 13.13
CA THR A 31 1.36 -0.79 14.09
C THR A 31 0.05 -1.10 13.38
N LEU A 32 -0.30 -0.33 12.35
CA LEU A 32 -1.50 -0.57 11.54
C LEU A 32 -1.45 -1.95 10.85
N MET A 33 -0.33 -2.29 10.18
CA MET A 33 -0.14 -3.59 9.55
C MET A 33 -0.27 -4.72 10.55
N ASN A 34 0.31 -4.57 11.75
CA ASN A 34 0.23 -5.58 12.79
C ASN A 34 -1.18 -5.83 13.33
N VAL A 35 -2.03 -4.80 13.39
CA VAL A 35 -3.42 -4.99 13.81
C VAL A 35 -4.31 -5.48 12.66
N MET A 36 -4.01 -5.12 11.41
CA MET A 36 -4.79 -5.50 10.22
C MET A 36 -4.39 -6.84 9.59
N ARG A 37 -3.20 -7.38 9.94
CA ARG A 37 -2.67 -8.63 9.35
C ARG A 37 -3.65 -9.78 9.43
N ASN A 38 -3.77 -10.56 8.37
CA ASN A 38 -4.50 -11.83 8.44
C ASN A 38 -3.84 -12.78 9.45
N LYS A 39 -4.65 -13.65 10.04
CA LYS A 39 -4.19 -14.73 10.91
C LYS A 39 -3.49 -15.82 10.07
N PRO A 40 -2.72 -16.73 10.69
CA PRO A 40 -2.02 -17.80 9.97
C PRO A 40 -2.95 -18.74 9.18
N ASP A 41 -4.23 -18.84 9.57
CA ASP A 41 -5.26 -19.60 8.87
C ASP A 41 -5.85 -18.86 7.64
N GLY A 42 -5.32 -17.67 7.31
CA GLY A 42 -5.80 -16.82 6.22
C GLY A 42 -7.02 -15.98 6.58
N SER A 43 -7.64 -16.19 7.74
CA SER A 43 -8.78 -15.39 8.19
C SER A 43 -8.36 -13.98 8.60
N ARG A 44 -9.31 -13.04 8.55
CA ARG A 44 -9.08 -11.64 8.92
C ARG A 44 -8.75 -11.52 10.42
N SER A 45 -7.95 -10.51 10.78
CA SER A 45 -7.76 -10.18 12.20
C SER A 45 -9.06 -9.76 12.87
N ASP A 46 -9.06 -9.78 14.20
CA ASP A 46 -10.14 -9.23 15.00
C ASP A 46 -10.41 -7.75 14.66
N VAL A 47 -9.36 -6.96 14.45
CA VAL A 47 -9.54 -5.55 14.03
C VAL A 47 -10.08 -5.44 12.61
N ALA A 48 -9.54 -6.21 11.67
CA ALA A 48 -10.00 -6.17 10.28
C ALA A 48 -11.47 -6.60 10.17
N SER A 49 -11.93 -7.59 10.95
CA SER A 49 -13.31 -8.09 10.91
C SER A 49 -14.39 -7.05 11.29
N ARG A 50 -13.99 -5.96 11.96
CA ARG A 50 -14.86 -4.80 12.26
C ARG A 50 -15.14 -3.93 11.04
N PHE A 51 -14.39 -4.10 9.96
CA PHE A 51 -14.62 -3.43 8.68
C PHE A 51 -15.40 -4.31 7.72
N ILE A 52 -16.29 -3.69 6.96
CA ILE A 52 -16.93 -4.32 5.80
C ILE A 52 -15.85 -4.64 4.77
N LEU A 53 -15.98 -5.78 4.07
CA LEU A 53 -15.11 -6.09 2.94
C LEU A 53 -15.24 -5.03 1.84
N ALA A 54 -14.11 -4.72 1.22
CA ALA A 54 -14.06 -3.94 -0.01
C ALA A 54 -14.95 -4.61 -1.08
N PRO A 55 -15.62 -3.86 -1.96
CA PRO A 55 -16.58 -4.41 -2.93
C PRO A 55 -16.04 -5.60 -3.74
N ASP A 56 -14.76 -5.53 -4.16
CA ASP A 56 -14.11 -6.58 -4.95
C ASP A 56 -13.87 -7.89 -4.17
N PHE A 57 -14.09 -7.89 -2.86
CA PHE A 57 -13.86 -9.03 -1.96
C PHE A 57 -15.17 -9.58 -1.35
N ARG A 58 -16.32 -8.99 -1.68
CA ARG A 58 -17.62 -9.46 -1.19
C ARG A 58 -18.08 -10.65 -2.02
N SER A 59 -18.50 -11.72 -1.36
CA SER A 59 -19.24 -12.80 -2.03
C SER A 59 -20.71 -12.40 -2.15
N GLY A 60 -21.45 -12.94 -3.13
CA GLY A 60 -22.90 -12.67 -3.27
C GLY A 60 -23.71 -12.97 -2.00
N ASP A 61 -23.25 -13.93 -1.19
CA ASP A 61 -23.86 -14.31 0.09
C ASP A 61 -23.64 -13.29 1.23
N ASP A 62 -22.60 -12.44 1.13
CA ASP A 62 -22.30 -11.41 2.13
C ASP A 62 -23.29 -10.24 2.07
N GLU A 63 -23.88 -9.97 0.90
CA GLU A 63 -24.95 -8.96 0.75
C GLU A 63 -26.25 -9.41 1.43
N GLN A 64 -26.54 -10.72 1.44
CA GLN A 64 -27.79 -11.26 2.00
C GLN A 64 -27.71 -11.54 3.50
N SER A 65 -26.52 -11.93 3.99
CA SER A 65 -26.23 -12.15 5.43
C SER A 65 -26.38 -10.89 6.26
N CYS A 66 -26.27 -9.73 5.63
CA CYS A 66 -26.50 -8.48 6.31
C CYS A 66 -28.01 -8.30 6.64
N MET A 67 -28.95 -8.93 5.94
CA MET A 67 -30.39 -8.73 6.19
C MET A 67 -31.00 -9.66 7.25
N ILE A 68 -30.33 -10.75 7.65
CA ILE A 68 -30.97 -11.80 8.47
C ILE A 68 -30.17 -12.06 9.77
N GLY A 69 -30.63 -11.43 10.86
CA GLY A 69 -30.66 -12.06 12.19
C GLY A 69 -29.44 -12.00 13.12
N SER A 70 -28.23 -11.67 12.68
CA SER A 70 -27.09 -11.44 13.59
C SER A 70 -26.11 -10.42 13.02
N LYS A 71 -26.51 -9.15 13.01
CA LYS A 71 -25.75 -8.07 12.38
C LYS A 71 -24.87 -7.36 13.43
N VAL A 72 -23.67 -7.90 13.69
CA VAL A 72 -22.63 -7.07 14.33
C VAL A 72 -22.39 -5.89 13.39
N ALA A 73 -22.69 -4.67 13.83
CA ALA A 73 -22.48 -3.46 13.04
C ALA A 73 -20.97 -3.34 12.70
N ARG A 74 -20.67 -3.03 11.44
CA ARG A 74 -19.30 -2.93 10.90
C ARG A 74 -19.08 -1.56 10.26
N LEU A 75 -17.84 -1.09 10.30
CA LEU A 75 -17.41 0.18 9.73
C LEU A 75 -17.08 0.04 8.25
N TYR A 76 -17.41 1.05 7.46
CA TYR A 76 -16.90 1.24 6.11
C TYR A 76 -15.58 2.01 6.18
N LEU A 77 -14.48 1.35 5.80
CA LEU A 77 -13.16 1.97 5.73
C LEU A 77 -12.96 2.62 4.36
N LYS A 78 -13.23 3.93 4.28
CA LYS A 78 -13.28 4.65 3.00
C LYS A 78 -11.89 4.89 2.41
N ASN A 79 -10.93 5.37 3.20
CA ASN A 79 -9.56 5.60 2.75
C ASN A 79 -8.53 5.12 3.78
N ILE A 80 -7.39 4.63 3.29
CA ILE A 80 -6.16 4.45 4.06
C ILE A 80 -5.06 5.35 3.46
N LEU A 81 -4.48 6.23 4.27
CA LEU A 81 -3.30 7.03 3.93
C LEU A 81 -2.09 6.56 4.73
N LEU A 82 -1.06 6.08 4.01
CA LEU A 82 0.24 5.72 4.58
C LEU A 82 1.24 6.84 4.27
N LEU A 83 1.59 7.60 5.30
CA LEU A 83 2.47 8.75 5.18
C LEU A 83 3.90 8.35 5.56
N ASN A 84 4.81 8.47 4.61
CA ASN A 84 6.22 8.09 4.69
C ASN A 84 6.46 6.76 5.44
N PRO A 85 5.86 5.65 4.98
CA PRO A 85 5.83 4.39 5.71
C PRO A 85 7.22 3.81 5.99
N CYS A 86 7.53 3.63 7.28
CA CYS A 86 8.66 2.81 7.73
C CYS A 86 8.23 1.34 7.80
N TYR A 87 8.02 0.71 6.65
CA TYR A 87 7.64 -0.69 6.54
C TYR A 87 8.39 -1.32 5.34
N PRO A 88 8.91 -2.56 5.44
CA PRO A 88 9.67 -3.17 4.35
C PRO A 88 8.84 -3.32 3.08
N VAL A 89 9.39 -2.94 1.93
CA VAL A 89 8.72 -3.08 0.62
C VAL A 89 8.35 -4.52 0.35
N ALA A 90 9.29 -5.46 0.54
CA ALA A 90 9.06 -6.89 0.29
C ALA A 90 7.90 -7.45 1.12
N ALA A 91 7.85 -7.15 2.42
CA ALA A 91 6.75 -7.59 3.29
C ALA A 91 5.41 -6.95 2.88
N PHE A 92 5.43 -5.73 2.36
CA PHE A 92 4.21 -5.06 1.92
C PHE A 92 3.65 -5.69 0.65
N VAL A 93 4.51 -5.95 -0.33
CA VAL A 93 4.14 -6.61 -1.57
C VAL A 93 3.68 -8.05 -1.31
N GLU A 94 4.36 -8.79 -0.42
CA GLU A 94 4.05 -10.21 -0.14
C GLU A 94 2.71 -10.39 0.60
N HIS A 95 2.42 -9.61 1.65
CA HIS A 95 1.22 -9.82 2.47
C HIS A 95 0.58 -8.55 3.04
N GLY A 96 1.35 -7.48 3.22
CA GLY A 96 0.85 -6.24 3.84
C GLY A 96 -0.25 -5.56 3.01
N PHE A 97 -0.06 -5.46 1.70
CA PHE A 97 -1.01 -4.83 0.79
C PHE A 97 -2.35 -5.57 0.77
N ALA A 98 -2.33 -6.91 0.63
CA ALA A 98 -3.54 -7.72 0.58
C ALA A 98 -4.38 -7.58 1.88
N SER A 99 -3.71 -7.50 3.03
CA SER A 99 -4.35 -7.32 4.34
C SER A 99 -5.10 -5.98 4.46
N LEU A 100 -4.61 -4.92 3.80
CA LEU A 100 -5.29 -3.64 3.75
C LEU A 100 -6.38 -3.61 2.68
N ARG A 101 -6.07 -4.11 1.47
CA ARG A 101 -6.91 -4.01 0.27
C ARG A 101 -8.25 -4.76 0.41
N CYS A 102 -8.28 -5.81 1.23
CA CYS A 102 -9.51 -6.54 1.54
C CYS A 102 -10.52 -5.71 2.35
N SER A 103 -10.05 -4.71 3.11
CA SER A 103 -10.89 -3.87 3.96
C SER A 103 -11.10 -2.46 3.38
N CYS A 104 -10.22 -2.01 2.48
CA CYS A 104 -10.28 -0.67 1.89
C CYS A 104 -9.87 -0.68 0.42
N SER A 105 -10.72 -0.14 -0.46
CA SER A 105 -10.43 -0.03 -1.89
C SER A 105 -9.58 1.20 -2.26
N ASN A 106 -9.48 2.18 -1.37
CA ASN A 106 -8.71 3.40 -1.64
C ASN A 106 -7.52 3.52 -0.69
N ILE A 107 -6.36 3.07 -1.16
CA ILE A 107 -5.10 3.11 -0.42
C ILE A 107 -4.17 4.11 -1.12
N THR A 108 -3.70 5.12 -0.40
CA THR A 108 -2.70 6.08 -0.89
C THR A 108 -1.45 6.01 -0.04
N ILE A 109 -0.30 5.91 -0.69
CA ILE A 109 1.03 5.92 -0.08
C ILE A 109 1.71 7.22 -0.46
N MET A 110 2.12 8.02 0.51
CA MET A 110 2.95 9.19 0.27
C MET A 110 4.38 8.89 0.73
N GLY A 111 5.37 9.10 -0.13
CA GLY A 111 6.77 8.86 0.22
C GLY A 111 7.69 10.01 -0.17
N ASP A 112 8.80 10.11 0.54
CA ASP A 112 9.89 11.03 0.28
C ASP A 112 11.19 10.22 0.16
N ARG A 113 11.72 10.14 -1.06
CA ARG A 113 12.97 9.43 -1.37
C ARG A 113 14.18 10.08 -0.69
N GLY A 114 14.07 11.37 -0.36
CA GLY A 114 15.08 12.16 0.34
C GLY A 114 15.03 12.04 1.87
N ASP A 115 14.10 11.25 2.44
CA ASP A 115 13.93 11.22 3.89
C ASP A 115 15.14 10.59 4.61
N ASN A 116 15.90 11.44 5.31
CA ASN A 116 17.09 11.06 6.06
C ASN A 116 16.76 10.26 7.33
N ALA A 117 15.59 10.43 7.94
CA ALA A 117 15.21 9.68 9.14
C ALA A 117 14.87 8.21 8.80
N LEU A 118 14.20 7.97 7.67
CA LEU A 118 14.01 6.61 7.18
C LEU A 118 15.34 5.94 6.85
N PHE A 119 16.31 6.67 6.28
CA PHE A 119 17.67 6.14 6.07
C PHE A 119 18.29 5.58 7.35
N PHE A 120 18.24 6.35 8.44
CA PHE A 120 18.74 5.89 9.74
C PHE A 120 17.95 4.71 10.28
N SER A 121 16.63 4.66 10.02
CA SER A 121 15.80 3.50 10.40
C SER A 121 16.13 2.24 9.58
N GLU A 122 16.45 2.36 8.28
CA GLU A 122 16.86 1.23 7.44
C GLU A 122 18.16 0.59 7.95
N ILE A 123 19.11 1.43 8.37
CA ILE A 123 20.38 1.01 8.96
C ILE A 123 20.17 0.44 10.36
N GLY A 124 19.43 1.13 11.21
CA GLY A 124 19.16 0.71 12.59
C GLY A 124 18.44 -0.63 12.67
N ASN A 125 17.39 -0.83 11.86
CA ASN A 125 16.67 -2.10 11.81
C ASN A 125 17.56 -3.24 11.27
N GLY A 126 18.43 -2.95 10.30
CA GLY A 126 19.41 -3.91 9.78
C GLY A 126 20.46 -4.32 10.82
N MET A 127 20.93 -3.37 11.64
CA MET A 127 21.84 -3.65 12.75
C MET A 127 21.17 -4.48 13.85
N MET A 128 19.92 -4.18 14.21
CA MET A 128 19.16 -4.96 15.20
C MET A 128 19.00 -6.42 14.77
N ASN A 129 18.80 -6.69 13.47
CA ASN A 129 18.75 -8.06 12.95
C ASN A 129 20.08 -8.79 13.11
N TYR A 130 21.19 -8.10 12.83
CA TYR A 130 22.53 -8.66 13.00
C TYR A 130 22.84 -9.04 14.45
N PHE A 131 22.38 -8.24 15.41
CA PHE A 131 22.52 -8.56 16.84
C PHE A 131 21.50 -9.59 17.35
N GLY A 132 20.73 -10.23 16.46
CA GLY A 132 19.81 -11.32 16.81
C GLY A 132 18.52 -10.87 17.49
N TYR A 133 18.17 -9.58 17.41
CA TYR A 133 16.88 -9.12 17.93
C TYR A 133 15.73 -9.64 17.07
N LYS A 134 14.76 -10.30 17.70
CA LYS A 134 13.58 -10.85 17.01
C LYS A 134 12.70 -9.72 16.49
N GLN A 135 12.55 -9.60 15.16
CA GLN A 135 11.62 -8.64 14.58
C GLN A 135 10.15 -9.08 14.75
N PRO A 136 9.22 -8.12 14.78
CA PRO A 136 7.79 -8.42 14.63
C PRO A 136 7.54 -9.22 13.36
N GLU A 137 6.70 -10.26 13.45
CA GLU A 137 6.40 -11.14 12.32
C GLU A 137 5.89 -10.42 11.07
N VAL A 138 5.22 -9.27 11.24
CA VAL A 138 4.76 -8.47 10.11
C VAL A 138 5.88 -7.92 9.24
N LEU A 139 7.10 -7.80 9.77
CA LEU A 139 8.26 -7.33 9.02
C LEU A 139 9.00 -8.50 8.35
N ASN A 140 8.65 -9.75 8.67
CA ASN A 140 9.24 -10.93 8.06
C ASN A 140 8.65 -11.15 6.66
N PHE A 141 9.51 -11.48 5.71
CA PHE A 141 9.17 -11.87 4.35
C PHE A 141 10.08 -13.04 3.94
N ARG A 142 9.72 -13.80 2.90
CA ARG A 142 10.43 -15.04 2.53
C ARG A 142 11.95 -14.85 2.38
N ALA A 143 12.37 -13.84 1.63
CA ALA A 143 13.78 -13.56 1.39
C ALA A 143 14.59 -13.18 2.65
N LEU A 144 13.94 -12.78 3.76
CA LEU A 144 14.62 -12.49 5.02
C LEU A 144 14.94 -13.77 5.81
N LYS A 145 14.21 -14.88 5.60
CA LYS A 145 14.41 -16.14 6.33
C LYS A 145 15.68 -16.88 5.88
N ASP A 146 16.11 -16.66 4.64
CA ASP A 146 17.16 -17.44 3.99
C ASP A 146 18.54 -16.74 3.95
N GLN A 147 18.68 -15.55 4.55
CA GLN A 147 19.93 -14.78 4.52
C GLN A 147 20.47 -14.47 5.93
N PRO A 148 21.56 -15.11 6.40
CA PRO A 148 22.27 -14.66 7.61
C PRO A 148 23.06 -13.37 7.33
N GLY A 149 22.92 -12.32 8.15
CA GLY A 149 23.75 -11.10 8.06
C GLY A 149 23.07 -9.77 8.43
N VAL A 150 23.82 -8.65 8.34
CA VAL A 150 23.27 -7.28 8.38
C VAL A 150 22.56 -7.03 7.05
N HIS A 151 21.22 -6.92 7.08
CA HIS A 151 20.45 -6.61 5.87
C HIS A 151 19.85 -5.22 5.97
N ARG A 152 20.15 -4.37 4.99
CA ARG A 152 19.46 -3.09 4.85
C ARG A 152 18.02 -3.37 4.46
N GLN A 153 17.09 -3.09 5.35
CA GLN A 153 15.66 -3.24 5.04
C GLN A 153 15.24 -2.06 4.18
N VAL A 154 14.86 -2.35 2.94
CA VAL A 154 14.38 -1.34 2.01
C VAL A 154 12.94 -0.96 2.40
N VAL A 155 12.73 0.27 2.89
CA VAL A 155 11.41 0.71 3.39
C VAL A 155 10.63 1.51 2.34
N ILE A 156 9.31 1.35 2.36
CA ILE A 156 8.40 1.93 1.36
C ILE A 156 8.60 3.45 1.22
N GLY A 157 8.70 4.20 2.32
CA GLY A 157 8.72 5.67 2.26
C GLY A 157 9.84 6.26 1.40
N ARG A 158 11.00 5.57 1.31
CA ARG A 158 12.12 5.97 0.46
C ARG A 158 12.17 5.28 -0.91
N HIS A 159 11.47 4.16 -1.04
CA HIS A 159 11.52 3.25 -2.19
C HIS A 159 10.13 3.03 -2.80
N ILE A 160 9.42 4.14 -2.97
CA ILE A 160 8.06 4.18 -3.53
C ILE A 160 7.98 3.70 -4.98
N ASP A 161 9.09 3.68 -5.69
CA ASP A 161 9.22 3.16 -7.05
C ASP A 161 9.29 1.63 -7.14
N MET A 162 9.40 0.94 -6.00
CA MET A 162 9.52 -0.52 -5.93
C MET A 162 8.23 -1.23 -5.52
N ILE A 163 7.09 -0.53 -5.50
CA ILE A 163 5.80 -1.10 -5.06
C ILE A 163 5.08 -1.75 -6.25
N PHE A 164 5.64 -2.86 -6.71
CA PHE A 164 5.09 -3.70 -7.78
C PHE A 164 5.36 -5.18 -7.46
N LEU A 165 4.60 -6.10 -8.07
CA LEU A 165 4.87 -7.53 -7.96
C LEU A 165 6.15 -7.86 -8.76
N PRO A 166 7.11 -8.61 -8.19
CA PRO A 166 8.28 -9.05 -8.93
C PRO A 166 7.87 -10.00 -10.05
N ASP A 167 8.55 -9.90 -11.20
CA ASP A 167 8.39 -10.87 -12.29
C ASP A 167 8.77 -12.27 -11.78
N SER A 168 7.88 -13.24 -11.96
CA SER A 168 8.15 -14.64 -11.65
C SER A 168 9.06 -15.21 -12.73
N ASP A 169 10.38 -15.07 -12.57
CA ASP A 169 11.33 -15.53 -13.57
C ASP A 169 11.94 -16.91 -13.22
N LYS A 170 11.72 -17.87 -14.14
CA LYS A 170 12.65 -18.95 -14.58
C LYS A 170 12.82 -20.21 -13.73
N SER A 171 11.92 -21.18 -13.93
CA SER A 171 12.29 -22.60 -13.91
C SER A 171 11.46 -23.40 -14.93
N SER A 172 12.05 -23.71 -16.09
CA SER A 172 11.75 -24.84 -17.02
C SER A 172 10.29 -25.13 -17.37
N ALA A 173 9.84 -25.18 -18.64
CA ALA A 173 10.41 -25.84 -19.80
C ALA A 173 9.63 -25.40 -21.05
N GLY A 174 10.30 -25.33 -22.20
CA GLY A 174 9.70 -24.83 -23.45
C GLY A 174 8.70 -25.78 -24.11
N VAL A 175 7.81 -25.20 -24.91
CA VAL A 175 7.39 -25.62 -26.27
C VAL A 175 6.86 -24.36 -26.96
N GLU A 176 7.33 -24.10 -28.18
CA GLU A 176 6.88 -23.01 -29.04
C GLU A 176 5.59 -23.39 -29.78
N GLN A 177 4.60 -22.50 -29.83
CA GLN A 177 3.66 -22.42 -30.95
C GLN A 177 3.04 -21.02 -31.05
N GLU A 178 3.21 -20.40 -32.22
CA GLU A 178 2.70 -19.08 -32.59
C GLU A 178 1.21 -19.14 -32.94
N ALA A 179 0.44 -18.13 -32.50
CA ALA A 179 -0.82 -17.76 -33.13
C ALA A 179 -1.05 -16.24 -32.99
N ASP A 180 -1.24 -15.59 -34.13
CA ASP A 180 -1.49 -14.16 -34.31
C ASP A 180 -2.84 -13.73 -33.73
N ILE A 181 -2.89 -12.60 -33.01
CA ILE A 181 -4.11 -11.79 -32.82
C ILE A 181 -3.80 -10.29 -32.88
N GLU A 182 -4.67 -9.62 -33.62
CA GLU A 182 -4.65 -8.25 -34.12
C GLU A 182 -4.73 -7.14 -33.05
N GLN A 183 -4.24 -5.97 -33.45
CA GLN A 183 -4.15 -4.71 -32.72
C GLN A 183 -5.52 -4.09 -32.40
N GLU A 184 -5.73 -3.63 -31.17
CA GLU A 184 -6.64 -2.52 -30.88
C GLU A 184 -6.10 -1.55 -29.81
N SER A 185 -5.98 -0.28 -30.25
CA SER A 185 -6.30 0.99 -29.58
C SER A 185 -5.52 1.49 -28.35
N GLU A 186 -4.91 2.66 -28.55
CA GLU A 186 -4.17 3.52 -27.63
C GLU A 186 -4.99 4.07 -26.43
N ALA A 187 -4.78 3.48 -25.27
CA ALA A 187 -4.64 4.17 -23.99
C ALA A 187 -3.49 3.46 -23.28
N HIS A 188 -2.58 4.16 -22.59
CA HIS A 188 -1.54 3.48 -21.79
C HIS A 188 -2.23 2.68 -20.67
N ASP A 189 -2.57 1.42 -20.96
CA ASP A 189 -3.36 0.52 -20.12
C ASP A 189 -2.48 -0.04 -19.02
N ILE A 190 -2.24 0.79 -17.99
CA ILE A 190 -1.46 0.41 -16.82
C ILE A 190 -2.22 -0.71 -16.09
N ARG A 191 -1.67 -1.92 -16.16
CA ARG A 191 -2.21 -3.10 -15.47
C ARG A 191 -1.99 -2.99 -13.96
N LEU A 192 -2.95 -2.38 -13.26
CA LEU A 192 -3.00 -2.37 -11.80
C LEU A 192 -3.54 -3.71 -11.26
N VAL A 193 -2.79 -4.31 -10.36
CA VAL A 193 -3.12 -5.56 -9.70
C VAL A 193 -4.10 -5.28 -8.56
N PHE A 194 -5.38 -5.42 -8.89
CA PHE A 194 -6.44 -6.19 -8.21
C PHE A 194 -7.83 -5.58 -8.46
N LYS A 195 -8.43 -5.91 -9.62
CA LYS A 195 -9.90 -5.95 -9.76
C LYS A 195 -10.49 -7.36 -9.66
N THR A 196 -9.70 -8.41 -9.92
CA THR A 196 -10.12 -9.83 -9.73
C THR A 196 -8.93 -10.81 -9.69
N LEU A 197 -7.69 -10.36 -9.41
CA LEU A 197 -6.45 -11.14 -9.62
C LEU A 197 -6.05 -12.08 -8.45
N TYR A 198 -7.06 -12.72 -7.86
CA TYR A 198 -6.89 -14.07 -7.36
C TYR A 198 -8.19 -14.85 -7.50
N ALA A 199 -9.12 -14.46 -8.39
CA ALA A 199 -10.33 -15.27 -8.55
C ALA A 199 -9.98 -16.75 -8.76
N GLN A 200 -8.82 -17.06 -9.37
CA GLN A 200 -8.48 -18.39 -9.84
C GLN A 200 -6.97 -18.73 -9.92
N LEU A 201 -6.01 -18.04 -9.26
CA LEU A 201 -4.56 -18.28 -9.47
C LEU A 201 -3.98 -19.56 -8.81
N GLY A 202 -4.56 -20.71 -9.16
CA GLY A 202 -3.74 -21.84 -9.58
C GLY A 202 -3.00 -21.44 -10.85
N PHE A 203 -1.74 -21.02 -10.69
CA PHE A 203 -0.84 -20.74 -11.81
C PHE A 203 -0.86 -21.87 -12.83
N LYS A 204 -1.26 -21.57 -14.07
CA LYS A 204 -0.66 -22.13 -15.29
C LYS A 204 -0.55 -21.05 -16.36
N GLU A 205 0.57 -21.17 -17.07
CA GLU A 205 1.22 -20.21 -17.96
C GLU A 205 0.35 -19.71 -19.10
N ASP A 206 0.51 -18.43 -19.42
CA ASP A 206 0.92 -18.00 -20.76
C ASP A 206 1.78 -16.75 -20.57
N ALA A 207 3.02 -16.98 -20.13
CA ALA A 207 4.05 -15.96 -19.97
C ALA A 207 5.10 -16.05 -21.08
N THR A 208 4.67 -16.21 -22.33
CA THR A 208 5.50 -15.92 -23.51
C THR A 208 5.00 -14.66 -24.18
N LEU A 209 5.43 -13.52 -23.64
CA LEU A 209 5.68 -12.35 -24.49
C LEU A 209 7.08 -11.87 -24.09
N GLN A 210 8.04 -12.12 -24.98
CA GLN A 210 9.36 -11.51 -24.94
C GLN A 210 9.23 -10.02 -25.24
N GLY A 211 9.95 -9.19 -24.48
CA GLY A 211 9.97 -7.75 -24.61
C GLY A 211 10.06 -7.09 -23.23
N ASP A 212 10.60 -5.87 -23.17
CA ASP A 212 10.69 -5.01 -21.98
C ASP A 212 9.31 -4.79 -21.34
N LYS A 213 8.80 -5.75 -20.56
CA LYS A 213 7.47 -5.70 -19.96
C LYS A 213 7.44 -4.72 -18.80
N GLU A 214 6.43 -3.85 -18.80
CA GLU A 214 6.16 -2.99 -17.66
C GLU A 214 5.81 -3.82 -16.42
N PRO A 215 6.28 -3.41 -15.22
CA PRO A 215 6.04 -4.15 -13.98
C PRO A 215 4.55 -4.14 -13.59
N LEU A 216 4.13 -5.18 -12.89
CA LEU A 216 2.76 -5.32 -12.38
C LEU A 216 2.55 -4.48 -11.10
N TRP A 217 2.04 -3.27 -11.26
CA TRP A 217 1.82 -2.32 -10.17
C TRP A 217 0.68 -2.75 -9.24
N LEU A 218 0.80 -2.52 -7.93
CA LEU A 218 -0.31 -2.78 -6.99
C LEU A 218 -1.44 -1.76 -7.16
N ASP A 219 -2.69 -2.16 -6.92
CA ASP A 219 -3.86 -1.26 -6.89
C ASP A 219 -3.87 -0.36 -5.64
N CYS A 220 -2.91 0.55 -5.58
CA CYS A 220 -2.85 1.67 -4.66
C CYS A 220 -2.33 2.90 -5.40
N ASP A 221 -2.55 4.09 -4.85
CA ASP A 221 -2.00 5.33 -5.37
C ASP A 221 -0.69 5.67 -4.66
N ILE A 222 0.34 6.05 -5.40
CA ILE A 222 1.63 6.46 -4.85
C ILE A 222 1.85 7.94 -5.15
N ILE A 223 2.08 8.75 -4.12
CA ILE A 223 2.38 10.16 -4.25
C ILE A 223 3.84 10.40 -3.84
N ASP A 224 4.66 10.74 -4.82
CA ASP A 224 6.03 11.20 -4.62
C ASP A 224 6.02 12.64 -4.11
N THR A 225 6.55 12.81 -2.91
CA THR A 225 6.68 14.10 -2.23
C THR A 225 8.13 14.59 -2.16
N THR A 226 9.07 13.90 -2.81
CA THR A 226 10.51 14.19 -2.75
C THR A 226 10.88 15.61 -3.20
N LEU A 227 10.16 16.14 -4.20
CA LEU A 227 10.42 17.47 -4.76
C LEU A 227 9.60 18.59 -4.08
N LEU A 228 8.75 18.22 -3.12
CA LEU A 228 7.90 19.16 -2.42
C LEU A 228 8.76 19.98 -1.44
N GLU A 229 8.65 21.30 -1.49
CA GLU A 229 9.38 22.17 -0.58
C GLU A 229 8.93 21.91 0.87
N SER A 230 9.92 21.70 1.75
CA SER A 230 9.70 21.52 3.17
C SER A 230 10.02 22.83 3.90
N ASN A 231 8.99 23.46 4.47
CA ASN A 231 9.15 24.66 5.30
C ASN A 231 9.77 24.36 6.68
N ILE A 232 10.33 23.16 6.89
CA ILE A 232 10.94 22.71 8.14
C ILE A 232 12.36 22.26 7.84
N GLN A 233 13.34 23.01 8.35
CA GLN A 233 14.76 22.64 8.28
C GLN A 233 15.08 21.52 9.29
N GLY A 234 15.86 20.51 8.88
CA GLY A 234 16.49 19.52 9.78
C GLY A 234 15.97 18.08 9.71
N LEU A 235 16.43 17.25 10.66
CA LEU A 235 16.20 15.78 10.81
C LEU A 235 14.75 15.37 11.16
N ARG A 236 13.75 16.18 10.82
CA ARG A 236 12.35 15.95 11.22
C ARG A 236 11.55 15.26 10.11
N HIS A 237 11.25 14.00 10.37
CA HIS A 237 10.45 13.06 9.59
C HIS A 237 8.95 13.43 9.43
N SER A 238 8.53 14.70 9.51
CA SER A 238 7.09 15.06 9.50
C SER A 238 6.83 16.27 8.60
N TYR A 239 6.83 16.02 7.30
CA TYR A 239 6.61 17.05 6.26
C TYR A 239 5.13 17.38 6.02
N PHE A 240 4.22 16.51 6.47
CA PHE A 240 2.81 16.54 6.12
C PHE A 240 1.99 17.66 6.79
N ASN A 241 2.49 18.24 7.88
CA ASN A 241 1.69 19.14 8.70
C ASN A 241 1.71 20.61 8.25
N LEU A 242 2.53 21.02 7.28
CA LEU A 242 2.69 22.45 6.94
C LEU A 242 2.63 22.79 5.43
N ASN A 243 2.58 21.82 4.51
CA ASN A 243 2.45 22.14 3.09
C ASN A 243 0.96 22.25 2.70
N PRO A 244 0.48 23.42 2.24
CA PRO A 244 -0.93 23.65 1.92
C PRO A 244 -1.43 22.78 0.75
N VAL A 245 -0.55 22.39 -0.17
CA VAL A 245 -0.90 21.50 -1.29
C VAL A 245 -1.26 20.11 -0.75
N VAL A 246 -0.45 19.58 0.17
CA VAL A 246 -0.68 18.29 0.82
C VAL A 246 -1.96 18.31 1.66
N VAL A 247 -2.20 19.38 2.44
CA VAL A 247 -3.42 19.52 3.25
C VAL A 247 -4.67 19.62 2.37
N LYS A 248 -4.59 20.36 1.25
CA LYS A 248 -5.70 20.46 0.28
C LYS A 248 -5.98 19.10 -0.36
N ASP A 249 -4.94 18.35 -0.68
CA ASP A 249 -5.05 17.01 -1.23
C ASP A 249 -5.67 16.03 -0.24
N PHE A 250 -5.26 16.04 1.03
CA PHE A 250 -5.89 15.26 2.11
C PHE A 250 -7.39 15.55 2.21
N ARG A 251 -7.76 16.83 2.18
CA ARG A 251 -9.17 17.24 2.18
C ARG A 251 -9.91 16.66 0.98
N GLU A 252 -9.33 16.71 -0.22
CA GLU A 252 -9.93 16.14 -1.41
C GLU A 252 -10.10 14.61 -1.29
N ILE A 253 -9.09 13.90 -0.82
CA ILE A 253 -9.14 12.44 -0.61
C ILE A 253 -10.24 12.08 0.40
N PHE A 254 -10.30 12.73 1.57
CA PHE A 254 -11.28 12.38 2.60
C PHE A 254 -12.72 12.70 2.18
N LEU A 255 -12.93 13.85 1.52
CA LEU A 255 -14.25 14.24 1.05
C LEU A 255 -14.71 13.38 -0.12
N THR A 256 -13.90 13.26 -1.17
CA THR A 256 -14.32 12.68 -2.44
C THR A 256 -14.03 11.18 -2.55
N GLY A 257 -12.92 10.70 -1.97
CA GLY A 257 -12.42 9.35 -2.19
C GLY A 257 -11.90 9.09 -3.61
N ARG A 258 -11.65 10.15 -4.40
CA ARG A 258 -11.10 10.04 -5.76
C ARG A 258 -9.70 9.46 -5.77
N ARG A 259 -9.39 8.68 -6.80
CA ARG A 259 -8.05 8.14 -7.05
C ARG A 259 -7.10 9.24 -7.52
N ALA A 260 -5.80 9.02 -7.40
CA ALA A 260 -4.77 9.98 -7.79
C ALA A 260 -4.90 10.48 -9.23
N LYS A 261 -5.21 9.59 -10.17
CA LYS A 261 -5.43 9.93 -11.59
C LYS A 261 -6.59 10.91 -11.83
N GLU A 262 -7.52 11.02 -10.89
CA GLU A 262 -8.71 11.87 -10.99
C GLU A 262 -8.55 13.22 -10.26
N ARG A 263 -7.40 13.44 -9.61
CA ARG A 263 -7.11 14.64 -8.82
C ARG A 263 -6.26 15.61 -9.63
N ALA A 264 -6.79 16.81 -9.87
CA ALA A 264 -6.14 17.82 -10.72
C ALA A 264 -4.85 18.41 -10.14
N SER A 265 -4.59 18.22 -8.85
CA SER A 265 -3.37 18.67 -8.14
C SER A 265 -2.16 17.77 -8.40
N LEU A 266 -2.33 16.65 -9.11
CA LEU A 266 -1.32 15.62 -9.31
C LEU A 266 -0.94 15.47 -10.79
N LEU A 267 0.36 15.32 -11.03
CA LEU A 267 0.95 14.94 -12.30
C LEU A 267 1.29 13.46 -12.28
N TYR A 268 0.87 12.75 -13.32
CA TYR A 268 1.31 11.38 -13.58
C TYR A 268 2.84 11.32 -13.79
N ARG A 269 3.46 10.26 -13.27
CA ARG A 269 4.89 9.98 -13.49
C ARG A 269 5.11 8.65 -14.20
N LYS A 270 4.77 7.55 -13.54
CA LYS A 270 4.97 6.19 -14.03
C LYS A 270 4.08 5.23 -13.24
N GLY A 271 3.43 4.28 -13.91
CA GLY A 271 2.62 3.26 -13.22
C GLY A 271 1.53 3.88 -12.34
N ASN A 272 1.53 3.58 -11.05
CA ASN A 272 0.63 4.19 -10.07
C ASN A 272 1.25 5.38 -9.29
N ILE A 273 2.36 5.93 -9.79
CA ILE A 273 3.12 7.02 -9.16
C ILE A 273 2.74 8.37 -9.74
N PHE A 274 2.46 9.31 -8.84
CA PHE A 274 2.09 10.69 -9.12
C PHE A 274 2.95 11.64 -8.28
N SER A 275 3.05 12.90 -8.69
CA SER A 275 3.69 13.96 -7.90
C SER A 275 2.85 15.22 -7.94
N TYR A 276 3.00 16.12 -6.97
CA TYR A 276 2.25 17.38 -7.00
C TYR A 276 2.62 18.29 -8.20
N CYS A 277 1.61 18.97 -8.75
CA CYS A 277 1.73 20.04 -9.74
C CYS A 277 2.34 21.31 -9.12
N GLN A 278 3.55 21.25 -8.58
CA GLN A 278 4.24 22.40 -7.99
C GLN A 278 5.64 22.53 -8.59
N ALA A 279 6.11 23.77 -8.73
CA ALA A 279 7.50 24.03 -9.10
C ALA A 279 8.44 23.35 -8.08
N PRO A 280 9.48 22.64 -8.53
CA PRO A 280 10.45 22.04 -7.63
C PRO A 280 11.08 23.10 -6.73
N SER A 281 11.32 22.75 -5.46
CA SER A 281 11.98 23.63 -4.48
C SER A 281 13.38 24.12 -4.89
N VAL A 282 14.01 23.46 -5.88
CA VAL A 282 15.34 23.81 -6.42
C VAL A 282 15.31 24.96 -7.43
N VAL A 283 14.14 25.43 -7.87
CA VAL A 283 14.02 26.55 -8.81
C VAL A 283 13.78 27.84 -8.03
N VAL A 284 14.88 28.52 -7.66
CA VAL A 284 14.85 29.88 -7.13
C VAL A 284 14.94 30.85 -8.31
N SER A 285 14.04 31.85 -8.39
CA SER A 285 14.24 32.98 -9.31
C SER A 285 15.58 33.64 -8.96
N LYS A 286 16.48 33.71 -9.94
CA LYS A 286 17.62 34.62 -9.85
C LYS A 286 17.13 36.07 -9.94
#